data_AF-A0A310STK9-F1
#
_entry.id   AF-A0A310STK9-F1
#
_cell.length_a   1.000
_cell.length_b   1.000
_cell.length_c   1.000
_cell.angle_alpha   90.00
_cell.angle_beta   90.00
_cell.angle_gamma   90.00
#
_symmetry.space_group_name_H-M   'P 1'
#
loop_
_entity.id
_entity.type
_entity.pdbx_description
1 polymer ?
#
loop_
_entity_poly.entity_id
_entity_poly.type
_entity_poly.pdbx_seq_one_letter_code
_entity_poly.pdbx_strand_id
1 'polypeptide(L)'
;MASNFVKHLFCKLHMDYMERSIYNVATAMSLHLLFNKWQIISSITLWKVNTSSDNVSWYTFTAFHVLAWSIIYSGCLMMDISELAGIKQVYYKFSLRSNPMLMKSKELLRYYSHMRHPSFTGFIIILWIYPYMTLDRLLLALILTVYMTLMWTIDKEDYNYHANLVKKKQRELF
;
A
#
# COMPACT_ATOMS: atom_id res chain seq x y z
N MET A 1 2.87 0.98 10.53
CA MET A 1 2.20 1.57 11.72
C MET A 1 3.28 1.94 12.72
N ALA A 2 3.10 3.02 13.46
CA ALA A 2 4.02 3.37 14.52
C ALA A 2 4.11 2.24 15.57
N SER A 3 5.27 2.10 16.22
CA SER A 3 5.44 1.07 17.25
C SER A 3 4.47 1.31 18.41
N ASN A 4 4.13 0.26 19.17
CA ASN A 4 3.22 0.38 20.30
C ASN A 4 3.71 1.41 21.35
N PHE A 5 5.03 1.59 21.46
CA PHE A 5 5.62 2.64 22.27
C PHE A 5 5.25 4.04 21.78
N VAL A 6 5.38 4.29 20.48
CA VAL A 6 5.04 5.59 19.88
C VAL A 6 3.55 5.88 20.05
N LYS A 7 2.69 4.87 19.83
CA LYS A 7 1.24 5.00 20.08
C LYS A 7 0.94 5.40 21.52
N HIS A 8 1.60 4.74 22.48
CA HIS A 8 1.40 5.05 23.89
C HIS A 8 1.87 6.46 24.24
N LEU A 9 2.99 6.91 23.66
CA LEU A 9 3.48 8.28 23.82
C LEU A 9 2.49 9.32 23.26
N PHE A 10 1.97 9.12 22.04
CA PHE A 10 0.97 10.01 21.45
C PHE A 10 -0.33 10.05 22.26
N CYS A 11 -0.74 8.92 22.82
CA CYS A 11 -1.92 8.83 23.68
C CYS A 11 -1.72 9.59 24.98
N LYS A 12 -0.54 9.43 25.62
CA LYS A 12 -0.17 10.20 26.81
C LYS A 12 -0.14 11.71 26.54
N LEU A 13 0.31 12.11 25.35
CA LEU A 13 0.34 13.50 24.91
C LEU A 13 -1.01 14.02 24.38
N HIS A 14 -2.07 13.20 24.36
CA HIS A 14 -3.40 13.53 23.82
C HIS A 14 -3.39 13.92 22.31
N MET A 15 -2.39 13.45 21.55
CA MET A 15 -2.17 13.78 20.14
C MET A 15 -2.38 12.58 19.19
N ASP A 16 -3.23 11.62 19.57
CA ASP A 16 -3.52 10.40 18.79
C ASP A 16 -3.98 10.69 17.35
N TYR A 17 -4.68 11.81 17.14
CA TYR A 17 -5.19 12.21 15.82
C TYR A 17 -4.08 12.63 14.84
N MET A 18 -2.86 12.89 15.31
CA MET A 18 -1.71 13.25 14.48
C MET A 18 -0.76 12.08 14.19
N GLU A 19 -0.91 10.95 14.89
CA GLU A 19 0.00 9.79 14.78
C GLU A 19 0.22 9.38 13.32
N ARG A 20 -0.86 9.21 12.55
CA ARG A 20 -0.79 8.78 11.15
C ARG A 20 -0.13 9.82 10.25
N SER A 21 -0.47 11.10 10.42
CA SER A 21 0.11 12.18 9.63
C SER A 21 1.61 12.31 9.88
N ILE A 22 2.03 12.28 11.14
CA ILE A 22 3.46 12.34 11.51
C ILE A 22 4.20 11.11 10.99
N TYR A 23 3.62 9.91 11.16
CA TYR A 23 4.20 8.68 10.63
C TYR A 23 4.40 8.76 9.10
N ASN A 24 3.42 9.27 8.36
CA ASN A 24 3.51 9.40 6.91
C ASN A 24 4.56 10.43 6.50
N VAL A 25 4.60 11.58 7.15
CA VAL A 25 5.60 12.62 6.88
C VAL A 25 7.01 12.09 7.18
N ALA A 26 7.21 11.44 8.33
CA ALA A 26 8.49 10.84 8.69
C ALA A 26 8.92 9.73 7.71
N THR A 27 7.96 8.90 7.26
CA THR A 27 8.21 7.88 6.24
C THR A 27 8.58 8.51 4.90
N ALA A 28 7.87 9.55 4.47
CA ALA A 28 8.16 10.28 3.24
C ALA A 28 9.53 10.96 3.28
N MET A 29 9.89 11.58 4.40
CA MET A 29 11.22 12.16 4.61
C MET A 29 12.32 11.08 4.56
N SER A 30 12.10 9.95 5.23
CA SER A 30 13.05 8.83 5.23
C SER A 30 13.26 8.26 3.83
N LEU A 31 12.17 8.06 3.08
CA LEU A 31 12.21 7.63 1.68
C LEU A 31 12.91 8.66 0.79
N HIS A 32 12.63 9.95 0.99
CA HIS A 32 13.28 11.02 0.23
C HIS A 32 14.79 11.05 0.47
N LEU A 33 15.24 10.91 1.72
CA LEU A 33 16.66 10.78 2.05
C LEU A 33 17.29 9.53 1.42
N LEU A 34 16.57 8.40 1.47
CA LEU A 34 17.02 7.16 0.84
C LEU A 34 17.21 7.34 -0.66
N PHE A 35 16.23 7.93 -1.37
CA PHE A 35 16.35 8.19 -2.80
C PHE A 35 17.48 9.17 -3.13
N ASN A 36 17.66 10.23 -2.35
CA ASN A 36 18.74 11.20 -2.56
C ASN A 36 20.14 10.59 -2.36
N LYS A 37 20.26 9.60 -1.48
CA LYS A 37 21.53 8.90 -1.22
C LYS A 37 21.67 7.59 -1.98
N TRP A 38 20.65 7.20 -2.75
CA TRP A 38 20.65 5.95 -3.48
C TRP A 38 21.72 5.95 -4.56
N GLN A 39 22.63 4.99 -4.50
CA GLN A 39 23.65 4.77 -5.53
C GLN A 39 23.20 3.63 -6.41
N ILE A 40 23.13 3.88 -7.73
CA ILE A 40 22.69 2.88 -8.69
C ILE A 40 23.86 1.96 -9.03
N ILE A 41 23.68 0.65 -8.85
CA ILE A 41 24.67 -0.36 -9.22
C ILE A 41 24.32 -0.84 -10.63
N SER A 42 24.72 -0.06 -11.64
CA SER A 42 24.45 -0.37 -13.06
C SER A 42 25.31 -1.53 -13.60
N SER A 43 26.36 -1.92 -12.88
CA SER A 43 27.31 -2.93 -13.35
C SER A 43 26.74 -4.36 -13.39
N ILE A 44 25.65 -4.66 -12.66
CA ILE A 44 25.12 -6.02 -12.53
C ILE A 44 23.68 -6.04 -13.07
N THR A 45 23.54 -6.55 -14.30
CA THR A 45 22.25 -6.81 -14.93
C THR A 45 21.99 -8.31 -14.93
N LEU A 46 20.87 -8.74 -14.35
CA LEU A 46 20.50 -10.16 -14.27
C LEU A 46 19.89 -10.65 -15.58
N TRP A 47 18.97 -9.86 -16.13
CA TRP A 47 18.39 -10.11 -17.45
C TRP A 47 18.03 -8.81 -18.15
N LYS A 48 18.04 -8.88 -19.48
CA LYS A 48 17.63 -7.79 -20.37
C LYS A 48 16.90 -8.40 -21.56
N VAL A 49 15.60 -8.14 -21.64
CA VAL A 49 14.76 -8.51 -22.79
C VAL A 49 14.81 -7.36 -23.79
N ASN A 50 15.14 -7.64 -25.05
CA ASN A 50 15.15 -6.63 -26.10
C ASN A 50 13.73 -6.30 -26.55
N THR A 51 13.11 -5.33 -25.89
CA THR A 51 11.76 -4.83 -26.26
C THR A 51 11.77 -3.83 -27.41
N SER A 52 12.94 -3.39 -27.88
CA SER A 52 13.04 -2.41 -28.98
C SER A 52 12.83 -3.05 -30.35
N SER A 53 13.10 -4.35 -30.49
CA SER A 53 12.92 -5.08 -31.75
C SER A 53 11.58 -5.80 -31.87
N ASP A 54 10.89 -6.04 -30.75
CA ASP A 54 9.63 -6.77 -30.71
C ASP A 54 8.53 -5.92 -30.05
N ASN A 55 7.64 -5.40 -30.90
CA ASN A 55 6.50 -4.61 -30.48
C ASN A 55 5.57 -5.40 -29.55
N VAL A 56 5.42 -6.72 -29.76
CA VAL A 56 4.51 -7.56 -28.96
C VAL A 56 4.98 -7.62 -27.51
N SER A 57 6.27 -7.86 -27.28
CA SER A 57 6.86 -7.82 -25.93
C SER A 57 6.66 -6.46 -25.27
N TRP A 58 6.89 -5.35 -25.98
CA TRP A 58 6.70 -4.01 -25.43
C TRP A 58 5.26 -3.73 -24.99
N TYR A 59 4.28 -4.06 -25.84
CA TYR A 59 2.86 -3.88 -25.50
C TYR A 59 2.46 -4.76 -24.30
N THR A 60 2.98 -5.99 -24.23
CA THR A 60 2.70 -6.92 -23.13
C THR A 60 3.19 -6.35 -21.79
N PHE A 61 4.46 -5.95 -21.69
CA PHE A 61 4.99 -5.35 -20.46
C PHE A 61 4.26 -4.07 -20.08
N THR A 62 3.92 -3.24 -21.06
CA THR A 62 3.18 -1.99 -20.83
C THR A 62 1.78 -2.28 -20.29
N ALA A 63 1.07 -3.25 -20.86
CA ALA A 63 -0.26 -3.64 -20.39
C ALA A 63 -0.24 -4.11 -18.93
N PHE A 64 0.72 -4.96 -18.54
CA PHE A 64 0.88 -5.38 -17.15
C PHE A 64 1.14 -4.20 -16.20
N HIS A 65 1.98 -3.24 -16.61
CA HIS A 65 2.25 -2.06 -15.79
C HIS A 65 1.04 -1.14 -15.67
N VAL A 66 0.31 -0.91 -16.75
CA VAL A 66 -0.90 -0.08 -16.73
C VAL A 66 -1.94 -0.71 -15.80
N LEU A 67 -2.14 -2.03 -15.89
CA LEU A 67 -3.03 -2.77 -14.98
C LEU A 67 -2.56 -2.66 -13.53
N ALA A 68 -1.27 -2.85 -13.26
CA ALA A 68 -0.72 -2.76 -11.91
C ALA A 68 -0.88 -1.37 -11.29
N TRP A 69 -0.57 -0.30 -12.04
CA TRP A 69 -0.77 1.08 -11.59
C TRP A 69 -2.25 1.41 -11.41
N SER A 70 -3.13 0.90 -12.28
CA SER A 70 -4.58 1.04 -12.14
C SER A 70 -5.09 0.40 -10.84
N ILE A 71 -4.61 -0.81 -10.50
CA ILE A 71 -4.94 -1.48 -9.22
C ILE A 71 -4.45 -0.66 -8.03
N ILE A 72 -3.21 -0.16 -8.06
CA ILE A 72 -2.64 0.64 -6.97
C ILE A 72 -3.47 1.91 -6.76
N TYR A 73 -3.72 2.66 -7.83
CA TYR A 73 -4.45 3.92 -7.76
C TYR A 73 -5.90 3.72 -7.33
N SER A 74 -6.58 2.72 -7.88
CA SER A 74 -7.94 2.35 -7.47
C SER A 74 -7.99 1.99 -5.99
N GLY A 75 -7.00 1.24 -5.49
CA GLY A 75 -6.91 0.92 -4.07
C GLY A 75 -6.65 2.14 -3.19
N CYS A 76 -5.83 3.09 -3.63
CA CYS A 76 -5.64 4.37 -2.93
C CYS A 76 -6.93 5.18 -2.85
N LEU A 77 -7.71 5.23 -3.94
CA LEU A 77 -9.01 5.90 -3.96
C LEU A 77 -10.02 5.21 -3.03
N MET A 78 -10.10 3.87 -3.08
CA MET A 78 -11.00 3.09 -2.23
C MET A 78 -10.71 3.26 -0.73
N MET A 79 -9.44 3.46 -0.36
CA MET A 79 -9.04 3.67 1.03
C MET A 79 -9.23 5.11 1.55
N ASP A 80 -9.69 6.03 0.70
CA ASP A 80 -9.73 7.47 0.94
C ASP A 80 -8.33 8.05 1.22
N ILE A 81 -7.78 8.77 0.24
CA ILE A 81 -6.44 9.38 0.31
C ILE A 81 -6.29 10.29 1.54
N SER A 82 -7.36 10.99 1.94
CA SER A 82 -7.33 11.89 3.10
C SER A 82 -7.21 11.12 4.41
N GLU A 83 -7.81 9.94 4.47
CA GLU A 83 -7.71 9.05 5.63
C GLU A 83 -6.37 8.31 5.67
N LEU A 84 -5.85 7.93 4.50
CA LEU A 84 -4.53 7.33 4.36
C LEU A 84 -3.44 8.32 4.79
N ALA A 85 -3.54 9.58 4.37
CA ALA A 85 -2.63 10.66 4.74
C ALA A 85 -2.72 11.04 6.24
N GLY A 86 -3.86 10.81 6.88
CA GLY A 86 -4.14 11.21 8.27
C GLY A 86 -4.79 12.59 8.40
N ILE A 87 -4.94 13.34 7.29
CA ILE A 87 -5.57 14.67 7.25
C ILE A 87 -7.01 14.61 7.76
N LYS A 88 -7.75 13.55 7.41
CA LYS A 88 -9.14 13.36 7.84
C LYS A 88 -9.26 13.24 9.37
N GLN A 89 -8.30 12.59 10.02
CA GLN A 89 -8.30 12.41 11.48
C GLN A 89 -8.08 13.75 12.20
N VAL A 90 -7.14 14.54 11.68
CA VAL A 90 -6.88 15.91 12.16
C VAL A 90 -8.10 16.80 11.96
N TYR A 91 -8.68 16.81 10.76
CA TYR A 91 -9.85 17.62 10.45
C TYR A 91 -11.07 17.29 11.32
N TYR A 92 -11.34 15.99 11.55
CA TYR A 92 -12.47 15.56 12.39
C TYR A 92 -12.27 15.97 13.86
N LYS A 93 -11.04 15.93 14.37
CA LYS A 93 -10.72 16.40 15.73
C LYS A 93 -11.02 17.89 15.90
N PHE A 94 -10.57 18.74 14.96
CA PHE A 94 -10.83 20.18 15.01
C PHE A 94 -12.31 20.52 14.77
N SER A 95 -13.02 19.68 14.01
CA SER A 95 -14.45 19.83 13.76
C SER A 95 -15.35 19.24 14.87
N LEU A 96 -14.77 18.85 16.02
CA LEU A 96 -15.48 18.20 17.14
C LEU A 96 -16.29 16.95 16.76
N ARG A 97 -15.85 16.22 15.72
CA ARG A 97 -16.46 14.96 15.27
C ARG A 97 -15.73 13.75 15.85
N SER A 98 -16.47 12.65 15.98
CA SER A 98 -15.91 11.36 16.40
C SER A 98 -14.82 10.89 15.44
N ASN A 99 -13.83 10.15 15.94
CA ASN A 99 -12.72 9.66 15.12
C ASN A 99 -13.23 8.83 13.92
N PRO A 100 -12.81 9.13 12.68
CA PRO A 100 -13.29 8.44 11.48
C PRO A 100 -13.05 6.91 11.52
N MET A 101 -12.05 6.45 12.27
CA MET A 101 -11.82 5.02 12.44
C MET A 101 -12.84 4.33 13.34
N LEU A 102 -13.37 5.02 14.36
CA LEU A 102 -14.40 4.48 15.25
C LEU A 102 -15.76 4.35 14.56
N MET A 103 -15.96 5.07 13.45
CA MET A 103 -17.17 5.00 12.63
C MET A 103 -17.20 3.78 11.69
N LYS A 104 -16.07 3.07 11.54
CA LYS A 104 -15.96 1.90 10.64
C LYS A 104 -16.47 0.63 11.34
N SER A 105 -16.98 -0.31 10.56
CA SER A 105 -17.41 -1.61 11.09
C SER A 105 -16.22 -2.39 11.66
N LYS A 106 -16.48 -3.18 12.71
CA LYS A 106 -15.46 -4.03 13.35
C LYS A 106 -14.82 -5.00 12.37
N GLU A 107 -15.62 -5.61 11.49
CA GLU A 107 -15.16 -6.52 10.44
C GLU A 107 -14.17 -5.83 9.47
N LEU A 108 -14.44 -4.59 9.07
CA LEU A 108 -13.56 -3.84 8.18
C LEU A 108 -12.24 -3.47 8.87
N LEU A 109 -12.30 -3.08 10.14
CA LEU A 109 -11.12 -2.77 10.94
C LEU A 109 -10.24 -3.99 11.14
N ARG A 110 -10.86 -5.16 11.38
CA ARG A 110 -10.14 -6.44 11.47
C ARG A 110 -9.49 -6.81 10.14
N TYR A 111 -10.23 -6.72 9.03
CA TYR A 111 -9.66 -7.00 7.71
C TYR A 111 -8.43 -6.13 7.43
N TYR A 112 -8.49 -4.84 7.72
CA TYR A 112 -7.33 -3.94 7.57
C TYR A 112 -6.17 -4.23 8.53
N SER A 113 -6.42 -4.94 9.62
CA SER A 113 -5.36 -5.39 10.53
C SER A 113 -4.58 -6.58 9.96
N HIS A 114 -5.28 -7.50 9.27
CA HIS A 114 -4.72 -8.72 8.68
C HIS A 114 -4.14 -8.52 7.28
N MET A 115 -4.79 -7.72 6.43
CA MET A 115 -4.30 -7.39 5.09
C MET A 115 -3.97 -5.91 4.99
N ARG A 116 -2.70 -5.59 5.29
CA ARG A 116 -2.20 -4.21 5.19
C ARG A 116 -2.04 -3.83 3.72
N HIS A 117 -2.78 -2.81 3.29
CA HIS A 117 -2.70 -2.21 1.94
C HIS A 117 -2.78 -3.26 0.81
N PRO A 118 -3.95 -3.86 0.54
CA PRO A 118 -4.14 -4.83 -0.54
C PRO A 118 -3.70 -4.31 -1.91
N SER A 119 -3.74 -2.99 -2.11
CA SER A 119 -3.27 -2.32 -3.33
C SER A 119 -1.78 -2.55 -3.61
N PHE A 120 -0.98 -2.86 -2.59
CA PHE A 120 0.45 -3.06 -2.77
C PHE A 120 0.76 -4.37 -3.53
N THR A 121 -0.21 -5.28 -3.70
CA THR A 121 -0.09 -6.41 -4.65
C THR A 121 0.36 -5.96 -6.04
N GLY A 122 -0.07 -4.77 -6.50
CA GLY A 122 0.37 -4.22 -7.78
C GLY A 122 1.87 -3.94 -7.86
N PHE A 123 2.54 -3.65 -6.73
CA PHE A 123 3.99 -3.46 -6.72
C PHE A 123 4.76 -4.75 -7.01
N ILE A 124 4.19 -5.92 -6.71
CA ILE A 124 4.80 -7.21 -7.10
C ILE A 124 4.89 -7.26 -8.63
N ILE A 125 3.80 -6.93 -9.33
CA ILE A 125 3.77 -6.90 -10.80
C ILE A 125 4.79 -5.88 -11.31
N ILE A 126 4.79 -4.66 -10.79
CA ILE A 126 5.72 -3.61 -11.23
C ILE A 126 7.17 -4.05 -11.04
N LEU A 127 7.54 -4.56 -9.86
CA LEU A 127 8.92 -4.87 -9.52
C LEU A 127 9.43 -6.17 -10.17
N TRP A 128 8.56 -7.13 -10.48
CA TRP A 128 8.97 -8.39 -11.10
C TRP A 128 8.81 -8.41 -12.62
N ILE A 129 7.71 -7.85 -13.15
CA ILE A 129 7.37 -7.92 -14.57
C ILE A 129 7.91 -6.68 -15.28
N TYR A 130 9.22 -6.65 -15.57
CA TYR A 130 9.85 -5.55 -16.30
C TYR A 130 10.98 -6.07 -17.22
N PRO A 131 11.19 -5.45 -18.40
CA PRO A 131 12.12 -5.98 -19.41
C PRO A 131 13.61 -5.96 -19.02
N TYR A 132 14.06 -5.04 -18.17
CA TYR A 132 15.39 -5.06 -17.55
C TYR A 132 15.29 -5.34 -16.03
N MET A 133 16.19 -6.16 -15.50
CA MET A 133 16.32 -6.36 -14.06
C MET A 133 17.74 -6.16 -13.58
N THR A 134 17.92 -5.15 -12.75
CA THR A 134 19.17 -4.83 -12.06
C THR A 134 19.17 -5.45 -10.66
N LEU A 135 20.36 -5.56 -10.06
CA LEU A 135 20.50 -6.06 -8.69
C LEU A 135 19.69 -5.23 -7.67
N ASP A 136 19.75 -3.90 -7.78
CA ASP A 136 19.01 -2.98 -6.92
C ASP A 136 17.50 -3.24 -6.95
N ARG A 137 16.98 -3.48 -8.16
CA ARG A 137 15.56 -3.75 -8.40
C ARG A 137 15.15 -5.10 -7.85
N LEU A 138 15.98 -6.13 -8.03
CA LEU A 138 15.75 -7.45 -7.44
C LEU A 138 15.74 -7.39 -5.91
N LEU A 139 16.69 -6.68 -5.32
CA LEU A 139 16.76 -6.50 -3.87
C LEU A 139 15.48 -5.85 -3.35
N LEU A 140 15.03 -4.77 -4.00
CA LEU A 140 13.78 -4.09 -3.65
C LEU A 140 12.56 -5.00 -3.83
N ALA A 141 12.49 -5.74 -4.94
CA ALA A 141 11.43 -6.69 -5.23
C ALA A 141 11.33 -7.76 -4.13
N LEU A 142 12.46 -8.35 -3.77
CA LEU A 142 12.54 -9.42 -2.77
C LEU A 142 12.15 -8.90 -1.39
N ILE A 143 12.70 -7.76 -0.95
CA ILE A 143 12.36 -7.17 0.35
C ILE A 143 10.85 -6.90 0.43
N LEU A 144 10.26 -6.32 -0.62
CA LEU A 144 8.85 -5.98 -0.64
C LEU A 144 7.97 -7.24 -0.65
N THR A 145 8.32 -8.25 -1.45
CA THR A 145 7.60 -9.52 -1.49
C THR A 145 7.65 -10.24 -0.15
N VAL A 146 8.83 -10.34 0.49
CA VAL A 146 8.98 -10.96 1.82
C VAL A 146 8.17 -10.20 2.87
N TYR A 147 8.24 -8.87 2.86
CA TYR A 147 7.45 -8.04 3.77
C TYR A 147 5.94 -8.31 3.63
N MET A 148 5.42 -8.38 2.41
CA MET A 148 4.00 -8.66 2.16
C MET A 148 3.61 -10.05 2.65
N THR A 149 4.37 -11.08 2.30
CA THR A 149 4.08 -12.46 2.70
C THR A 149 4.08 -12.62 4.22
N LEU A 150 4.96 -11.92 4.93
CA LEU A 150 5.00 -11.96 6.40
C LEU A 150 3.91 -11.11 7.07
N MET A 151 3.47 -10.02 6.43
CA MET A 151 2.51 -9.08 7.03
C MET A 151 1.06 -9.38 6.66
N TRP A 152 0.79 -10.17 5.62
CA TRP A 152 -0.56 -10.58 5.25
C TRP A 152 -0.94 -11.87 5.95
N THR A 153 -1.82 -11.77 6.94
CA THR A 153 -2.29 -12.89 7.76
C THR A 153 -3.80 -13.07 7.60
N ILE A 154 -4.26 -13.21 6.35
CA ILE A 154 -5.68 -13.31 6.02
C ILE A 154 -6.24 -14.64 6.51
N ASP A 155 -7.36 -14.58 7.21
CA ASP A 155 -8.07 -15.76 7.70
C ASP A 155 -9.37 -16.06 6.92
N LYS A 156 -10.07 -17.13 7.31
CA LYS A 156 -11.34 -17.52 6.67
C LYS A 156 -12.47 -16.53 6.94
N GLU A 157 -12.41 -15.80 8.05
CA GLU A 157 -13.45 -14.85 8.45
C GLU A 157 -13.33 -13.55 7.62
N ASP A 158 -12.12 -13.10 7.34
CA ASP A 158 -11.82 -12.02 6.40
C ASP A 158 -12.32 -12.34 4.98
N TYR A 159 -12.10 -13.57 4.51
CA TYR A 159 -12.61 -14.04 3.22
C TYR A 159 -14.15 -13.99 3.18
N ASN A 160 -14.80 -14.51 4.22
CA ASN A 160 -16.26 -14.51 4.33
C ASN A 160 -16.83 -13.08 4.40
N TYR A 161 -16.17 -12.17 5.10
CA TYR A 161 -16.54 -10.76 5.13
C TYR A 161 -16.57 -10.15 3.72
N HIS A 162 -15.50 -10.37 2.94
CA HIS A 162 -15.44 -9.90 1.55
C HIS A 162 -16.52 -10.52 0.66
N ALA A 163 -16.71 -11.84 0.75
CA ALA A 163 -17.73 -12.54 -0.03
C ALA A 163 -19.14 -12.00 0.28
N ASN A 164 -19.44 -11.76 1.56
CA ASN A 164 -20.71 -11.20 1.99
C ASN A 164 -20.89 -9.75 1.52
N LEU A 165 -19.83 -8.95 1.52
CA LEU A 165 -19.86 -7.56 1.04
C LEU A 165 -20.17 -7.51 -0.46
N VAL A 166 -19.53 -8.36 -1.27
CA VAL A 166 -19.80 -8.46 -2.71
C VAL A 166 -21.26 -8.88 -2.96
N LYS A 167 -21.75 -9.90 -2.24
CA LYS A 167 -23.16 -10.34 -2.35
C LYS A 167 -24.16 -9.27 -1.93
N LYS A 168 -23.84 -8.45 -0.93
CA LYS A 168 -24.68 -7.30 -0.54
C LYS A 168 -24.74 -6.26 -1.64
N LYS A 169 -23.58 -5.84 -2.17
CA LYS A 169 -23.51 -4.87 -3.26
C LYS A 169 -24.22 -5.36 -4.54
N GLN A 170 -24.11 -6.65 -4.86
CA GLN A 170 -24.85 -7.24 -5.97
C GLN A 170 -26.36 -7.10 -5.79
N ARG A 171 -26.89 -7.37 -4.59
CA ARG A 171 -28.31 -7.21 -4.27
C ARG A 171 -28.80 -5.76 -4.19
N GLU A 172 -27.90 -4.79 -4.08
CA GLU A 172 -28.26 -3.37 -4.11
C GLU A 172 -28.29 -2.82 -5.55
N LEU A 173 -27.63 -3.51 -6.49
CA LEU A 173 -27.56 -3.13 -7.90
C LEU A 173 -28.65 -3.78 -8.78
N PHE A 174 -29.31 -4.83 -8.27
CA PHE A 174 -30.42 -5.55 -8.90
C PHE A 174 -31.65 -5.52 -8.00
#